data_AF-A0A1H9MWR3-F1
#
_entry.id   AF-A0A1H9MWR3-F1
#
_cell.length_a   1.000
_cell.length_b   1.000
_cell.length_c   1.000
_cell.angle_alpha   90.00
_cell.angle_beta   90.00
_cell.angle_gamma   90.00
#
_symmetry.space_group_name_H-M   'P 1'
#
loop_
_entity.id
_entity.type
_entity.pdbx_description
1 polymer ?
#
loop_
_entity_poly.entity_id
_entity_poly.type
_entity_poly.pdbx_seq_one_letter_code
_entity_poly.pdbx_strand_id
1 'polypeptide(L)'
;MQKWSSAWKHEEHLIIKPAYPHYTKVYKDHRLYCEIHGDQEVTLPIKENDTVLTIVGFYDNWIVREDFNLFDQNVMRNQDYQPGDILVASDNIKQELSGYVGHTALVVDGQQLVEATGGHPAIVKDSIKQFKEKHPIHAQFRPKNKELGEKAAAFAKEYYSKYKENLSNDIKKPEFSFQLSQDLKDIWDYIYCSKLVWISYHYGANYTFENDYLWFSPEDLYNQLIENEKFELVYKHPEVKFIINT
;
A
#
# COMPACT_ATOMS: atom_id res chain seq x y z
N MET A 1 5.26 -21.40 -14.45
CA MET A 1 3.78 -21.48 -14.40
C MET A 1 3.26 -21.39 -15.82
N GLN A 2 2.49 -22.37 -16.26
CA GLN A 2 1.83 -22.35 -17.57
C GLN A 2 0.70 -21.31 -17.51
N LYS A 3 0.67 -20.32 -18.42
CA LYS A 3 -0.39 -19.30 -18.49
C LYS A 3 -1.59 -19.88 -19.27
N TRP A 4 -2.79 -19.79 -18.70
CA TRP A 4 -4.03 -20.41 -19.22
C TRP A 4 -4.98 -19.39 -19.87
N SER A 5 -4.67 -18.11 -19.71
CA SER A 5 -5.15 -17.02 -20.54
C SER A 5 -4.01 -16.04 -20.74
N SER A 6 -4.03 -15.30 -21.84
CA SER A 6 -3.17 -14.13 -22.01
C SER A 6 -4.08 -12.92 -22.14
N ALA A 7 -3.91 -11.95 -21.25
CA ALA A 7 -4.50 -10.63 -21.44
C ALA A 7 -3.40 -9.58 -21.47
N TRP A 8 -3.52 -8.64 -22.40
CA TRP A 8 -2.60 -7.52 -22.51
C TRP A 8 -3.35 -6.27 -22.94
N LYS A 9 -2.91 -5.11 -22.44
CA LYS A 9 -3.43 -3.81 -22.80
C LYS A 9 -2.74 -3.32 -24.07
N HIS A 10 -3.52 -2.79 -25.01
CA HIS A 10 -3.04 -2.09 -26.19
C HIS A 10 -3.88 -0.82 -26.35
N GLU A 11 -3.28 0.34 -26.07
CA GLU A 11 -3.97 1.64 -26.04
C GLU A 11 -5.17 1.63 -25.06
N GLU A 12 -6.36 2.05 -25.52
CA GLU A 12 -7.62 2.04 -24.77
C GLU A 12 -8.33 0.68 -24.80
N HIS A 13 -7.65 -0.36 -25.27
CA HIS A 13 -8.23 -1.68 -25.44
C HIS A 13 -7.48 -2.73 -24.63
N LEU A 14 -8.22 -3.70 -24.14
CA LEU A 14 -7.69 -4.93 -23.61
C LEU A 14 -7.92 -6.04 -24.62
N ILE A 15 -6.87 -6.80 -24.91
CA ILE A 15 -6.97 -7.99 -25.74
C ILE A 15 -6.87 -9.20 -24.81
N ILE A 16 -7.88 -10.06 -24.87
CA ILE A 16 -7.97 -11.30 -24.11
C ILE A 16 -7.91 -12.47 -25.08
N LYS A 17 -6.96 -13.37 -24.86
CA LYS A 17 -6.83 -14.64 -25.56
C LYS A 17 -6.97 -15.80 -24.57
N PRO A 18 -8.14 -16.46 -24.50
CA PRO A 18 -8.35 -17.62 -23.65
C PRO A 18 -7.52 -18.82 -24.16
N ALA A 19 -6.88 -19.60 -23.27
CA ALA A 19 -6.35 -20.91 -23.65
C ALA A 19 -7.41 -21.97 -23.37
N TYR A 20 -8.21 -22.26 -24.40
CA TYR A 20 -9.17 -23.38 -24.49
C TYR A 20 -10.13 -23.62 -23.29
N PRO A 21 -10.83 -22.60 -22.74
CA PRO A 21 -11.95 -22.83 -21.84
C PRO A 21 -13.25 -23.15 -22.62
N HIS A 22 -14.22 -23.80 -21.96
CA HIS A 22 -15.58 -23.96 -22.51
C HIS A 22 -16.28 -22.61 -22.63
N TYR A 23 -16.12 -21.79 -21.59
CA TYR A 23 -16.50 -20.40 -21.60
C TYR A 23 -15.66 -19.59 -20.61
N THR A 24 -15.49 -18.30 -20.89
CA THR A 24 -14.78 -17.33 -20.06
C THR A 24 -15.74 -16.23 -19.67
N LYS A 25 -15.78 -15.84 -18.39
CA LYS A 25 -16.44 -14.62 -17.95
C LYS A 25 -15.41 -13.55 -17.70
N VAL A 26 -15.68 -12.35 -18.20
CA VAL A 26 -14.85 -11.17 -17.95
C VAL A 26 -15.63 -10.22 -17.09
N TYR A 27 -15.05 -9.85 -15.96
CA TYR A 27 -15.58 -8.88 -15.03
C TYR A 27 -14.73 -7.62 -15.07
N LYS A 28 -15.39 -6.49 -14.91
CA LYS A 28 -14.79 -5.17 -14.79
C LYS A 28 -15.36 -4.51 -13.56
N ASP A 29 -14.49 -4.13 -12.63
CA ASP A 29 -14.85 -3.62 -11.31
C ASP A 29 -15.90 -4.49 -10.61
N HIS A 30 -15.66 -5.81 -10.64
CA HIS A 30 -16.54 -6.86 -10.10
C HIS A 30 -17.92 -7.00 -10.76
N ARG A 31 -18.19 -6.28 -11.86
CA ARG A 31 -19.42 -6.43 -12.64
C ARG A 31 -19.14 -7.26 -13.88
N LEU A 32 -20.02 -8.24 -14.15
CA LEU A 32 -19.93 -9.05 -15.36
C LEU A 32 -20.01 -8.12 -16.58
N TYR A 33 -18.98 -8.14 -17.40
CA TYR A 33 -18.88 -7.34 -18.61
C TYR A 33 -19.32 -8.15 -19.83
N CYS A 34 -18.72 -9.32 -20.02
CA CYS A 34 -19.06 -10.22 -21.12
C CYS A 34 -18.76 -11.68 -20.81
N GLU A 35 -19.31 -12.55 -21.65
CA GLU A 35 -19.03 -13.98 -21.68
C GLU A 35 -18.45 -14.33 -23.06
N ILE A 36 -17.40 -15.14 -23.09
CA ILE A 36 -16.68 -15.55 -24.29
C ILE A 36 -16.80 -17.07 -24.38
N HIS A 37 -17.27 -17.60 -25.49
CA HIS A 37 -17.37 -19.04 -25.71
C HIS A 37 -16.26 -19.51 -26.66
N GLY A 38 -15.56 -20.57 -26.27
CA GLY A 38 -14.43 -21.11 -27.04
C GLY A 38 -13.13 -20.31 -26.89
N ASP A 39 -12.30 -20.36 -27.94
CA ASP A 39 -10.92 -19.86 -27.97
C ASP A 39 -10.76 -18.51 -28.71
N GLN A 40 -11.88 -17.83 -28.98
CA GLN A 40 -11.86 -16.57 -29.69
C GLN A 40 -11.17 -15.47 -28.88
N GLU A 41 -10.27 -14.75 -29.55
CA GLU A 41 -9.69 -13.53 -29.03
C GLU A 41 -10.75 -12.43 -28.99
N VAL A 42 -10.81 -11.71 -27.88
CA VAL A 42 -11.78 -10.63 -27.67
C VAL A 42 -11.06 -9.35 -27.31
N THR A 43 -11.45 -8.27 -27.97
CA THR A 43 -10.99 -6.91 -27.69
C THR A 43 -12.06 -6.16 -26.91
N LEU A 44 -11.70 -5.62 -25.74
CA LEU A 44 -12.61 -4.93 -24.85
C LEU A 44 -12.16 -3.47 -24.66
N PRO A 45 -13.06 -2.48 -24.77
CA PRO A 45 -12.72 -1.10 -24.45
C PRO A 45 -12.53 -0.92 -22.94
N ILE A 46 -11.44 -0.26 -22.55
CA ILE A 46 -11.14 0.16 -21.18
C ILE A 46 -11.44 1.65 -21.06
N LYS A 47 -12.09 2.05 -19.96
CA LYS A 47 -12.29 3.46 -19.59
C LYS A 47 -11.27 3.86 -18.53
N GLU A 48 -10.96 5.15 -18.44
CA GLU A 48 -10.01 5.71 -17.45
C GLU A 48 -10.33 5.34 -15.99
N ASN A 49 -11.60 5.07 -15.67
CA ASN A 49 -12.04 4.75 -14.31
C ASN A 49 -12.09 3.25 -14.00
N ASP A 50 -11.69 2.39 -14.93
CA ASP A 50 -11.69 0.95 -14.69
C ASP A 50 -10.50 0.56 -13.82
N THR A 51 -10.78 -0.07 -12.69
CA THR A 51 -9.76 -0.33 -11.66
C THR A 51 -9.18 -1.74 -11.77
N VAL A 52 -10.06 -2.72 -11.94
CA VAL A 52 -9.72 -4.14 -11.94
C VAL A 52 -10.51 -4.85 -13.02
N LEU A 53 -9.82 -5.73 -13.73
CA LEU A 53 -10.42 -6.69 -14.63
C LEU A 53 -10.15 -8.09 -14.12
N THR A 54 -11.19 -8.86 -13.92
CA THR A 54 -11.10 -10.25 -13.51
C THR A 54 -11.53 -11.16 -14.66
N ILE A 55 -10.67 -12.07 -15.06
CA ILE A 55 -10.97 -13.10 -16.07
C ILE A 55 -11.19 -14.42 -15.35
N VAL A 56 -12.34 -15.03 -15.60
CA VAL A 56 -12.71 -16.32 -15.02
C VAL A 56 -12.93 -17.34 -16.13
N GLY A 57 -12.00 -18.25 -16.33
CA GLY A 57 -12.09 -19.35 -17.28
C GLY A 57 -12.73 -20.59 -16.65
N PHE A 58 -13.72 -21.18 -17.32
CA PHE A 58 -14.42 -22.39 -16.88
C PHE A 58 -14.05 -23.57 -17.78
N TYR A 59 -13.50 -24.61 -17.16
CA TYR A 59 -13.09 -25.87 -17.77
C TYR A 59 -13.94 -27.02 -17.21
N ASP A 60 -13.83 -28.23 -17.77
CA ASP A 60 -14.64 -29.39 -17.35
C ASP A 60 -14.64 -29.62 -15.83
N ASN A 61 -13.47 -29.46 -15.19
CA ASN A 61 -13.28 -29.85 -13.79
C ASN A 61 -12.70 -28.74 -12.90
N TRP A 62 -12.49 -27.52 -13.42
CA TRP A 62 -11.92 -26.43 -12.63
C TRP A 62 -12.25 -25.04 -13.19
N ILE A 63 -12.06 -24.05 -12.33
CA ILE A 63 -12.23 -22.63 -12.63
C ILE A 63 -10.88 -21.94 -12.41
N VAL A 64 -10.43 -21.17 -13.40
CA VAL A 64 -9.22 -20.34 -13.29
C VAL A 64 -9.66 -18.89 -13.16
N ARG A 65 -9.12 -18.17 -12.19
CA ARG A 65 -9.33 -16.73 -12.02
C ARG A 65 -8.00 -15.99 -12.14
N GLU A 66 -7.95 -14.99 -13.00
CA GLU A 66 -6.83 -14.07 -13.13
C GLU A 66 -7.34 -12.63 -12.98
N ASP A 67 -6.74 -11.89 -12.03
CA ASP A 67 -7.05 -10.48 -11.80
C ASP A 67 -5.96 -9.59 -12.41
N PHE A 68 -6.37 -8.67 -13.27
CA PHE A 68 -5.56 -7.67 -13.93
C PHE A 68 -5.93 -6.31 -13.37
N ASN A 69 -5.00 -5.68 -12.67
CA ASN A 69 -5.18 -4.28 -12.27
C ASN A 69 -5.08 -3.41 -13.53
N LEU A 70 -6.19 -2.78 -13.91
CA LEU A 70 -6.29 -1.91 -15.08
C LEU A 70 -5.80 -0.49 -14.79
N PHE A 71 -5.59 -0.17 -13.52
CA PHE A 71 -4.78 0.98 -13.13
C PHE A 71 -3.51 0.98 -13.95
N ASP A 72 -3.39 2.01 -14.78
CA ASP A 72 -2.25 2.18 -15.67
C ASP A 72 -0.98 2.06 -14.83
N GLN A 73 -0.15 1.07 -15.15
CA GLN A 73 1.25 1.09 -14.73
C GLN A 73 1.98 2.34 -15.29
N ASN A 74 1.29 3.17 -16.09
CA ASN A 74 1.67 4.50 -16.53
C ASN A 74 1.11 5.67 -15.72
N VAL A 75 0.53 5.48 -14.52
CA VAL A 75 0.53 6.60 -13.54
C VAL A 75 1.93 6.74 -12.93
N MET A 76 2.96 6.78 -13.78
CA MET A 76 4.14 7.59 -13.50
C MET A 76 3.73 9.04 -13.75
N ARG A 77 2.84 9.58 -12.91
CA ARG A 77 2.96 11.02 -12.62
C ARG A 77 4.42 11.22 -12.22
N ASN A 78 5.02 12.36 -12.58
CA ASN A 78 6.22 12.80 -11.87
C ASN A 78 5.92 12.56 -10.39
N GLN A 79 6.68 11.68 -9.73
CA GLN A 79 6.43 11.29 -8.34
C GLN A 79 6.63 12.55 -7.50
N ASP A 80 5.56 13.32 -7.38
CA ASP A 80 5.46 14.43 -6.46
C ASP A 80 5.07 13.83 -5.12
N TYR A 81 5.68 14.37 -4.08
CA TYR A 81 5.44 13.95 -2.73
C TYR A 81 4.77 15.11 -2.02
N GLN A 82 3.69 14.81 -1.31
CA GLN A 82 2.93 15.82 -0.59
C GLN A 82 2.85 15.44 0.89
N PRO A 83 2.79 16.44 1.78
CA PRO A 83 2.57 16.19 3.21
C PRO A 83 1.35 15.29 3.43
N GLY A 84 1.57 14.19 4.16
CA GLY A 84 0.56 13.20 4.46
C GLY A 84 0.54 12.01 3.51
N ASP A 85 1.27 12.03 2.39
CA ASP A 85 1.43 10.82 1.59
C ASP A 85 2.00 9.69 2.46
N ILE A 86 1.46 8.49 2.29
CA ILE A 86 1.88 7.29 3.01
C ILE A 86 2.62 6.40 2.03
N LEU A 87 3.87 6.07 2.36
CA LEU A 87 4.65 5.09 1.62
C LEU A 87 4.56 3.75 2.33
N VAL A 88 4.17 2.71 1.60
CA VAL A 88 4.00 1.36 2.12
C VAL A 88 4.80 0.39 1.27
N ALA A 89 5.81 -0.23 1.87
CA ALA A 89 6.74 -1.14 1.21
C ALA A 89 6.46 -2.60 1.59
N SER A 90 6.53 -3.49 0.61
CA SER A 90 6.29 -4.92 0.79
C SER A 90 7.60 -5.72 0.77
N ASP A 91 8.57 -5.33 1.59
CA ASP A 91 9.93 -5.89 1.60
C ASP A 91 10.03 -7.28 2.26
N ASN A 92 9.11 -8.18 1.93
CA ASN A 92 8.96 -9.53 2.49
C ASN A 92 10.12 -10.51 2.15
N ILE A 93 11.34 -10.03 1.85
CA ILE A 93 12.45 -10.86 1.33
C ILE A 93 13.80 -10.54 2.00
N LYS A 94 13.84 -10.19 3.29
CA LYS A 94 15.07 -10.27 4.11
C LYS A 94 14.77 -10.99 5.43
N GLN A 95 15.23 -12.24 5.52
CA GLN A 95 14.92 -13.22 6.57
C GLN A 95 15.38 -12.86 7.99
N GLU A 96 16.05 -11.71 8.20
CA GLU A 96 16.88 -11.50 9.38
C GLU A 96 16.56 -10.21 10.16
N LEU A 97 15.26 -9.86 10.31
CA LEU A 97 14.73 -8.81 11.22
C LEU A 97 14.45 -7.42 10.59
N SER A 98 13.42 -7.32 9.76
CA SER A 98 12.64 -6.07 9.67
C SER A 98 11.20 -6.36 9.24
N GLY A 99 10.26 -6.16 10.17
CA GLY A 99 8.80 -6.11 9.96
C GLY A 99 8.23 -7.35 9.28
N TYR A 100 7.61 -8.26 10.04
CA TYR A 100 7.06 -9.53 9.55
C TYR A 100 6.19 -9.44 8.27
N VAL A 101 5.75 -8.24 7.85
CA VAL A 101 5.00 -8.00 6.61
C VAL A 101 5.28 -6.59 6.02
N GLY A 102 6.55 -6.15 5.90
CA GLY A 102 6.94 -4.91 5.18
C GLY A 102 7.29 -3.68 6.05
N HIS A 103 7.23 -2.47 5.47
CA HIS A 103 7.60 -1.21 6.13
C HIS A 103 6.73 -0.03 5.70
N THR A 104 6.63 1.02 6.53
CA THR A 104 5.84 2.22 6.21
C THR A 104 6.49 3.51 6.68
N ALA A 105 6.20 4.60 5.97
CA ALA A 105 6.68 5.93 6.29
C ALA A 105 5.63 7.00 5.95
N LEU A 106 5.67 8.12 6.66
CA LEU A 106 4.80 9.27 6.40
C LEU A 106 5.61 10.41 5.79
N VAL A 107 5.22 10.85 4.59
CA VAL A 107 5.81 12.02 3.93
C VAL A 107 5.42 13.29 4.67
N VAL A 108 6.41 14.13 5.00
CA VAL A 108 6.18 15.37 5.77
C VAL A 108 6.37 16.65 4.96
N ASP A 109 7.01 16.54 3.80
CA ASP A 109 7.17 17.56 2.75
C ASP A 109 7.57 16.89 1.42
N GLY A 110 7.84 17.68 0.38
CA GLY A 110 8.16 17.15 -0.96
C GLY A 110 9.48 16.40 -1.11
N GLN A 111 10.30 16.31 -0.05
CA GLN A 111 11.62 15.66 -0.08
C GLN A 111 11.89 14.75 1.12
N GLN A 112 11.17 14.93 2.23
CA GLN A 112 11.41 14.25 3.49
C GLN A 112 10.20 13.46 3.97
N LEU A 113 10.49 12.42 4.75
CA LEU A 113 9.52 11.62 5.46
C LEU A 113 9.96 11.39 6.91
N VAL A 114 9.01 10.97 7.73
CA VAL A 114 9.26 10.48 9.09
C VAL A 114 8.87 9.00 9.13
N GLU A 115 9.76 8.19 9.70
CA GLU A 115 9.57 6.75 9.81
C GLU A 115 10.06 6.24 11.17
N ALA A 116 9.46 5.16 11.65
CA ALA A 116 9.99 4.44 12.80
C ALA A 116 10.87 3.29 12.32
N THR A 117 12.14 3.30 12.71
CA THR A 117 13.12 2.30 12.26
C THR A 117 13.22 1.16 13.26
N GLY A 118 13.59 -0.03 12.79
CA GLY A 118 13.64 -1.27 13.59
C GLY A 118 14.71 -1.32 14.69
N GLY A 119 15.07 -0.19 15.31
CA GLY A 119 16.14 -0.08 16.29
C GLY A 119 16.23 1.30 16.93
N HIS A 120 17.45 1.72 17.25
CA HIS A 120 17.72 3.05 17.83
C HIS A 120 18.58 3.88 16.86
N PRO A 121 18.22 5.15 16.57
CA PRO A 121 17.01 5.86 17.01
C PRO A 121 15.71 5.26 16.46
N ALA A 122 14.70 5.15 17.33
CA ALA A 122 13.41 4.53 17.02
C ALA A 122 12.62 5.31 15.97
N ILE A 123 12.81 6.64 15.88
CA ILE A 123 12.16 7.50 14.90
C ILE A 123 13.23 8.34 14.20
N VAL A 124 13.19 8.36 12.87
CA VAL A 124 14.08 9.16 12.03
C VAL A 124 13.29 10.04 11.08
N LYS A 125 13.95 11.10 10.62
CA LYS A 125 13.48 11.92 9.51
C LYS A 125 14.50 11.78 8.38
N ASP A 126 14.12 11.05 7.35
CA ASP A 126 14.98 10.69 6.22
C ASP A 126 14.47 11.31 4.92
N SER A 127 15.32 11.27 3.88
CA SER A 127 14.92 11.68 2.54
C SER A 127 14.05 10.62 1.88
N ILE A 128 13.11 11.05 1.05
CA ILE A 128 12.29 10.14 0.25
C ILE A 128 13.16 9.31 -0.70
N LYS A 129 14.24 9.90 -1.22
CA LYS A 129 15.24 9.18 -2.02
C LYS A 129 15.80 7.97 -1.26
N GLN A 130 16.24 8.20 -0.02
CA GLN A 130 16.81 7.14 0.81
C GLN A 130 15.80 6.04 1.13
N PHE A 131 14.53 6.40 1.38
CA PHE A 131 13.47 5.41 1.53
C PHE A 131 13.33 4.54 0.28
N LYS A 132 13.26 5.15 -0.91
CA LYS A 132 13.15 4.40 -2.17
C LYS A 132 14.35 3.49 -2.44
N GLU A 133 15.54 3.90 -2.02
CA GLU A 133 16.76 3.08 -2.14
C GLU A 133 16.73 1.88 -1.19
N LYS A 134 16.21 2.06 0.03
CA LYS A 134 16.03 0.96 1.01
C LYS A 134 14.86 0.03 0.64
N HIS A 135 13.80 0.61 0.09
CA HIS A 135 12.47 0.03 -0.12
C HIS A 135 11.99 0.25 -1.57
N PRO A 136 12.66 -0.34 -2.57
CA PRO A 136 12.33 -0.09 -3.98
C PRO A 136 10.93 -0.60 -4.36
N ILE A 137 10.45 -1.64 -3.69
CA ILE A 137 9.13 -2.24 -3.89
C ILE A 137 8.13 -1.62 -2.91
N HIS A 138 7.53 -0.49 -3.30
CA HIS A 138 6.57 0.23 -2.48
C HIS A 138 5.39 0.78 -3.28
N ALA A 139 4.34 1.14 -2.54
CA ALA A 139 3.21 1.94 -2.99
C ALA A 139 3.18 3.29 -2.27
N GLN A 140 2.59 4.28 -2.93
CA GLN A 140 2.35 5.62 -2.41
C GLN A 140 0.85 5.87 -2.42
N PHE A 141 0.31 6.22 -1.27
CA PHE A 141 -1.08 6.63 -1.10
C PHE A 141 -1.15 8.08 -0.67
N ARG A 142 -2.15 8.81 -1.17
CA ARG A 142 -2.37 10.22 -0.86
C ARG A 142 -3.78 10.42 -0.32
N PRO A 143 -3.97 11.18 0.76
CA PRO A 143 -5.30 11.58 1.18
C PRO A 143 -5.90 12.53 0.13
N LYS A 144 -7.13 12.26 -0.32
CA LYS A 144 -7.85 13.14 -1.26
C LYS A 144 -8.16 14.50 -0.65
N ASN A 145 -8.30 14.56 0.69
CA ASN A 145 -8.37 15.82 1.43
C ASN A 145 -6.97 16.27 1.82
N LYS A 146 -6.50 17.36 1.22
CA LYS A 146 -5.18 17.95 1.48
C LYS A 146 -4.96 18.34 2.94
N GLU A 147 -5.98 18.90 3.60
CA GLU A 147 -5.89 19.33 5.00
C GLU A 147 -5.67 18.14 5.94
N LEU A 148 -6.25 16.98 5.61
CA LEU A 148 -6.04 15.72 6.34
C LEU A 148 -4.55 15.35 6.34
N GLY A 149 -3.91 15.39 5.17
CA GLY A 149 -2.51 15.05 4.99
C GLY A 149 -1.57 16.06 5.66
N GLU A 150 -1.85 17.36 5.51
CA GLU A 150 -1.07 18.42 6.14
C GLU A 150 -1.08 18.32 7.67
N LYS A 151 -2.24 18.01 8.26
CA LYS A 151 -2.38 17.80 9.70
C LYS A 151 -1.62 16.58 10.20
N ALA A 152 -1.72 15.44 9.49
CA ALA A 152 -0.97 14.25 9.83
C ALA A 152 0.55 14.48 9.77
N ALA A 153 1.02 15.15 8.70
CA ALA A 153 2.42 15.52 8.55
C ALA A 153 2.91 16.49 9.63
N ALA A 154 2.08 17.47 10.02
CA ALA A 154 2.40 18.40 11.10
C ALA A 154 2.62 17.66 12.42
N PHE A 155 1.71 16.75 12.78
CA PHE A 155 1.84 15.92 13.96
C PHE A 155 3.13 15.08 13.93
N ALA A 156 3.43 14.41 12.81
CA ALA A 156 4.64 13.60 12.70
C ALA A 156 5.93 14.41 12.88
N LYS A 157 5.97 15.65 12.36
CA LYS A 157 7.10 16.58 12.55
C LYS A 157 7.26 16.99 14.02
N GLU A 158 6.16 17.31 14.69
CA GLU A 158 6.16 17.65 16.11
C GLU A 158 6.58 16.47 16.98
N TYR A 159 6.03 15.29 16.68
CA TYR A 159 6.33 14.05 17.37
C TYR A 159 7.81 13.65 17.25
N TYR A 160 8.37 13.74 16.05
CA TYR A 160 9.81 13.57 15.83
C TYR A 160 10.64 14.62 16.58
N SER A 161 10.23 15.88 16.58
CA SER A 161 10.94 16.96 17.28
C SER A 161 10.99 16.70 18.79
N LYS A 162 9.86 16.24 19.36
CA LYS A 162 9.78 15.88 20.78
C LYS A 162 10.60 14.62 21.10
N TYR A 163 10.62 13.63 20.20
CA TYR A 163 11.52 12.49 20.32
C TYR A 163 13.00 12.92 20.34
N LYS A 164 13.40 13.85 19.47
CA LYS A 164 14.77 14.41 19.46
C LYS A 164 15.11 15.14 20.76
N GLU A 165 14.15 15.89 21.32
CA GLU A 165 14.30 16.53 22.64
C GLU A 165 14.50 15.47 23.74
N ASN A 166 13.68 14.41 23.75
CA ASN A 166 13.85 13.29 24.69
C ASN A 166 15.25 12.70 24.60
N LEU A 167 15.75 12.41 23.39
CA LEU A 167 17.10 11.88 23.19
C LEU A 167 18.18 12.84 23.70
N SER A 168 18.00 14.15 23.53
CA SER A 168 18.96 15.15 24.05
C SER A 168 19.00 15.21 25.58
N ASN A 169 17.95 14.73 26.24
CA ASN A 169 17.83 14.60 27.69
C ASN A 169 18.09 13.18 28.21
N ASP A 170 18.70 12.31 27.38
CA ASP A 170 18.94 10.88 27.68
C ASP A 170 17.66 10.05 27.97
N ILE A 171 16.51 10.53 27.49
CA ILE A 171 15.23 9.82 27.55
C ILE A 171 15.04 9.06 26.23
N LYS A 172 15.10 7.73 26.27
CA LYS A 172 15.00 6.86 25.08
C LYS A 172 13.57 6.50 24.68
N LYS A 173 12.62 7.42 24.84
CA LYS A 173 11.18 7.18 24.60
C LYS A 173 10.63 7.92 23.37
N PRO A 174 9.80 7.26 22.52
CA PRO A 174 9.43 5.85 22.61
C PRO A 174 10.58 4.91 22.22
N GLU A 175 10.50 3.68 22.70
CA GLU A 175 11.38 2.60 22.25
C GLU A 175 10.80 1.92 21.01
N PHE A 176 11.65 1.45 20.09
CA PHE A 176 11.16 0.60 19.01
C PHE A 176 10.74 -0.74 19.59
N SER A 177 9.50 -1.16 19.33
CA SER A 177 9.05 -2.50 19.66
C SER A 177 7.84 -2.88 18.82
N PHE A 178 7.71 -4.18 18.54
CA PHE A 178 6.70 -4.74 17.66
C PHE A 178 6.00 -5.91 18.36
N GLN A 179 5.30 -5.62 19.47
CA GLN A 179 4.62 -6.63 20.28
C GLN A 179 3.10 -6.46 20.21
N LEU A 180 2.38 -7.58 20.10
CA LEU A 180 0.91 -7.63 19.96
C LEU A 180 0.13 -7.07 21.16
N SER A 181 0.76 -6.95 22.33
CA SER A 181 0.11 -6.47 23.56
C SER A 181 0.22 -4.96 23.78
N GLN A 182 0.71 -4.20 22.79
CA GLN A 182 1.00 -2.79 22.94
C GLN A 182 -0.23 -1.93 22.66
N ASP A 183 -0.51 -0.99 23.56
CA ASP A 183 -1.55 0.01 23.32
C ASP A 183 -1.13 0.95 22.18
N LEU A 184 -1.98 1.11 21.17
CA LEU A 184 -1.78 2.10 20.11
C LEU A 184 -1.89 3.53 20.64
N LYS A 185 -2.64 3.74 21.72
CA LYS A 185 -2.93 5.07 22.27
C LYS A 185 -1.82 5.60 23.17
N ASP A 186 -1.01 4.73 23.77
CA ASP A 186 0.22 5.17 24.42
C ASP A 186 1.29 5.42 23.35
N ILE A 187 1.39 6.68 22.92
CA ILE A 187 2.35 7.06 21.89
C ILE A 187 3.80 7.03 22.41
N TRP A 188 4.05 7.19 23.71
CA TRP A 188 5.39 7.40 24.25
C TRP A 188 6.08 6.15 24.80
N ASP A 189 5.38 5.02 24.94
CA ASP A 189 6.02 3.79 25.40
C ASP A 189 6.76 3.06 24.26
N TYR A 190 6.02 2.67 23.23
CA TYR A 190 6.56 1.91 22.10
C TYR A 190 6.10 2.46 20.75
N ILE A 191 6.97 2.37 19.74
CA ILE A 191 6.69 2.78 18.38
C ILE A 191 7.16 1.75 17.36
N TYR A 192 6.44 1.67 16.24
CA TYR A 192 6.83 0.95 15.03
C TYR A 192 6.24 1.65 13.81
N CYS A 193 6.64 1.24 12.61
CA CYS A 193 6.41 1.99 11.38
C CYS A 193 4.92 2.34 11.13
N SER A 194 4.04 1.35 11.13
CA SER A 194 2.61 1.54 10.89
C SER A 194 1.91 2.21 12.07
N LYS A 195 2.35 2.00 13.32
CA LYS A 195 1.86 2.79 14.48
C LYS A 195 2.18 4.27 14.32
N LEU A 196 3.36 4.64 13.82
CA LEU A 196 3.71 6.04 13.57
C LEU A 196 2.73 6.68 12.60
N VAL A 197 2.38 5.99 11.51
CA VAL A 197 1.37 6.47 10.56
C VAL A 197 0.01 6.58 11.24
N TRP A 198 -0.40 5.55 11.99
CA TRP A 198 -1.66 5.52 12.72
C TRP A 198 -1.81 6.71 13.68
N ILE A 199 -0.82 6.96 14.55
CA ILE A 199 -0.89 8.05 15.55
C ILE A 199 -0.89 9.41 14.86
N SER A 200 -0.21 9.55 13.72
CA SER A 200 -0.14 10.80 12.96
C SER A 200 -1.50 11.17 12.39
N TYR A 201 -2.22 10.20 11.84
CA TYR A 201 -3.57 10.42 11.35
C TYR A 201 -4.60 10.54 12.49
N HIS A 202 -4.49 9.69 13.51
CA HIS A 202 -5.43 9.65 14.63
C HIS A 202 -5.39 10.94 15.45
N TYR A 203 -4.21 11.31 15.97
CA TYR A 203 -4.05 12.48 16.83
C TYR A 203 -3.84 13.77 16.04
N GLY A 204 -3.20 13.71 14.87
CA GLY A 204 -2.93 14.90 14.06
C GLY A 204 -4.13 15.33 13.22
N ALA A 205 -4.75 14.39 12.50
CA ALA A 205 -5.78 14.68 11.50
C ALA A 205 -7.21 14.31 11.93
N ASN A 206 -7.40 13.82 13.15
CA ASN A 206 -8.68 13.29 13.64
C ASN A 206 -9.26 12.22 12.69
N TYR A 207 -8.37 11.38 12.14
CA TYR A 207 -8.70 10.30 11.23
C TYR A 207 -8.17 8.98 11.76
N THR A 208 -9.07 8.05 12.04
CA THR A 208 -8.70 6.78 12.67
C THR A 208 -8.81 5.67 11.66
N PHE A 209 -7.68 5.02 11.36
CA PHE A 209 -7.67 3.73 10.70
C PHE A 209 -8.24 2.68 11.66
N GLU A 210 -9.00 1.73 11.14
CA GLU A 210 -9.55 0.64 11.94
C GLU A 210 -8.42 -0.23 12.47
N ASN A 211 -8.52 -0.67 13.71
CA ASN A 211 -7.56 -1.58 14.32
C ASN A 211 -8.33 -2.54 15.22
N ASP A 212 -8.11 -3.83 15.05
CA ASP A 212 -8.82 -4.91 15.76
C ASP A 212 -8.22 -5.23 17.14
N TYR A 213 -7.51 -4.27 17.73
CA TYR A 213 -6.89 -4.31 19.06
C TYR A 213 -5.75 -5.31 19.25
N LEU A 214 -5.32 -6.02 18.20
CA LEU A 214 -4.20 -6.95 18.28
C LEU A 214 -2.96 -6.42 17.59
N TRP A 215 -3.10 -5.83 16.39
CA TRP A 215 -1.96 -5.42 15.58
C TRP A 215 -2.37 -4.49 14.45
N PHE A 216 -1.57 -3.45 14.20
CA PHE A 216 -1.75 -2.60 13.02
C PHE A 216 -0.52 -2.72 12.12
N SER A 217 -0.46 -3.71 11.24
CA SER A 217 0.71 -3.97 10.39
C SER A 217 0.79 -3.04 9.16
N PRO A 218 1.93 -2.97 8.47
CA PRO A 218 2.01 -2.36 7.13
C PRO A 218 1.03 -2.93 6.12
N GLU A 219 0.71 -4.23 6.24
CA GLU A 219 -0.22 -4.94 5.37
C GLU A 219 -1.67 -4.55 5.66
N ASP A 220 -2.06 -4.49 6.94
CA ASP A 220 -3.35 -3.96 7.37
C ASP A 220 -3.55 -2.54 6.87
N LEU A 221 -2.52 -1.70 7.04
CA LEU A 221 -2.53 -0.32 6.55
C LEU A 221 -2.66 -0.28 5.02
N TYR A 222 -1.95 -1.11 4.28
CA TYR A 222 -2.06 -1.18 2.82
C TYR A 222 -3.48 -1.54 2.37
N ASN A 223 -4.08 -2.58 2.97
CA ASN A 223 -5.43 -3.03 2.64
C ASN A 223 -6.47 -1.94 2.97
N GLN A 224 -6.33 -1.29 4.12
CA GLN A 224 -7.19 -0.17 4.48
C GLN A 224 -6.98 1.08 3.64
N LEU A 225 -5.84 1.25 2.96
CA LEU A 225 -5.62 2.39 2.07
C LEU A 225 -6.16 2.12 0.67
N ILE A 226 -5.98 0.92 0.14
CA ILE A 226 -6.40 0.58 -1.22
C ILE A 226 -7.93 0.50 -1.36
N GLU A 227 -8.63 0.09 -0.30
CA GLU A 227 -10.09 -0.04 -0.28
C GLU A 227 -10.81 1.27 0.11
N ASN A 228 -10.07 2.31 0.49
CA ASN A 228 -10.62 3.48 1.16
C ASN A 228 -10.79 4.68 0.26
N GLU A 229 -12.04 5.10 0.09
CA GLU A 229 -12.42 6.20 -0.79
C GLU A 229 -11.80 7.56 -0.42
N LYS A 230 -11.30 7.75 0.80
CA LYS A 230 -10.65 8.98 1.25
C LYS A 230 -9.19 9.09 0.81
N PHE A 231 -8.62 8.01 0.29
CA PHE A 231 -7.26 7.95 -0.23
C PHE A 231 -7.27 7.62 -1.72
N GLU A 232 -6.21 8.02 -2.39
CA GLU A 232 -5.92 7.65 -3.77
C GLU A 232 -4.55 6.97 -3.85
N LEU A 233 -4.44 5.97 -4.72
CA LEU A 233 -3.16 5.35 -5.06
C LEU A 233 -2.44 6.25 -6.06
N VAL A 234 -1.31 6.84 -5.65
CA VAL A 234 -0.49 7.72 -6.50
C VAL A 234 0.53 6.93 -7.30
N TYR A 235 1.14 5.93 -6.67
CA TYR A 235 2.15 5.06 -7.29
C TYR A 235 2.09 3.66 -6.68
N LYS A 236 2.36 2.65 -7.48
CA LYS A 236 2.56 1.27 -7.02
C LYS A 236 3.62 0.59 -7.87
N HIS A 237 4.68 0.11 -7.23
CA HIS A 237 5.62 -0.76 -7.91
C HIS A 237 4.91 -2.07 -8.32
N PRO A 238 5.13 -2.62 -9.54
CA PRO A 238 4.43 -3.82 -10.04
C PRO A 238 4.55 -5.05 -9.14
N GLU A 239 5.66 -5.15 -8.39
CA GLU A 239 5.94 -6.26 -7.49
C GLU A 239 5.41 -6.07 -6.06
N VAL A 240 4.72 -4.95 -5.75
CA VAL A 240 4.12 -4.76 -4.43
C VAL A 240 3.05 -5.82 -4.21
N LYS A 241 3.32 -6.69 -3.25
CA LYS A 241 2.43 -7.76 -2.81
C LYS A 241 2.70 -8.09 -1.36
N PHE A 242 1.66 -8.14 -0.57
CA PHE A 242 1.71 -8.73 0.75
C PHE A 242 1.17 -10.16 0.64
N ILE A 243 2.02 -11.15 0.93
CA ILE A 243 1.64 -12.55 0.89
C ILE A 243 1.32 -12.95 2.32
N ILE A 244 0.04 -13.15 2.62
CA ILE A 244 -0.38 -13.84 3.83
C ILE A 244 -0.14 -15.33 3.56
N ASN A 245 0.91 -15.91 4.13
CA ASN A 245 1.01 -17.36 4.20
C ASN A 245 -0.03 -17.83 5.22
N THR A 246 -1.22 -18.21 4.73
CA THR A 246 -2.18 -19.04 5.46
C THR A 246 -1.68 -20.46 5.58
#